data_AF-A0A292S2I8-F1
#
_entry.id   AF-A0A292S2I8-F1
#
_cell.length_a   1.000
_cell.length_b   1.000
_cell.length_c   1.000
_cell.angle_alpha   90.00
_cell.angle_beta   90.00
_cell.angle_gamma   90.00
#
_symmetry.space_group_name_H-M   'P 1'
#
loop_
_entity.id
_entity.type
_entity.pdbx_description
1 polymer ?
#
loop_
_entity_poly.entity_id
_entity_poly.type
_entity_poly.pdbx_seq_one_letter_code
_entity_poly.pdbx_strand_id
1 'polypeptide(L)'
;MACKIETLKDNNRMSTQELLQTINEKIQEGVTEFEIEACGQHDIGGSSWSKDGKPLTFYIKNPGQRVGAMGTDAATIVVEGSAPADIGWLNAGAKIIVKGDGG
;
A
#
# COMPACT_ATOMS: atom_id res chain seq x y z
N MET A 1 -10.25 12.57 5.69
CA MET A 1 -11.04 11.65 4.85
C MET A 1 -10.05 10.85 4.03
N ALA A 2 -10.09 9.53 4.13
CA ALA A 2 -9.18 8.65 3.40
C ALA A 2 -9.40 8.77 1.88
N CYS A 3 -8.31 8.77 1.11
CA CYS A 3 -8.36 8.71 -0.35
C CYS A 3 -8.63 7.27 -0.78
N LYS A 4 -9.73 7.05 -1.52
CA LYS A 4 -10.12 5.72 -2.00
C LYS A 4 -9.57 5.49 -3.41
N ILE A 5 -8.95 4.34 -3.63
CA ILE A 5 -8.43 3.91 -4.94
C ILE A 5 -8.92 2.48 -5.23
N GLU A 6 -9.73 2.36 -6.28
CA GLU A 6 -10.17 1.06 -6.83
C GLU A 6 -9.40 0.77 -8.12
N THR A 7 -8.72 -0.38 -8.15
CA THR A 7 -7.77 -0.71 -9.23
C THR A 7 -8.36 -1.57 -10.35
N LEU A 8 -9.59 -2.06 -10.19
CA LEU A 8 -10.31 -2.83 -11.20
C LEU A 8 -11.61 -2.09 -11.54
N LYS A 9 -11.73 -1.59 -12.77
CA LYS A 9 -12.93 -0.91 -13.26
C LYS A 9 -13.30 -1.44 -14.63
N ASP A 10 -14.55 -1.87 -14.81
CA ASP A 10 -15.05 -2.42 -16.08
C ASP A 10 -14.16 -3.54 -16.66
N ASN A 11 -13.67 -4.44 -15.78
CA ASN A 11 -12.70 -5.50 -16.08
C ASN A 11 -11.32 -5.02 -16.57
N ASN A 12 -11.04 -3.73 -16.51
CA ASN A 12 -9.73 -3.17 -16.76
C ASN A 12 -8.96 -3.02 -15.44
N ARG A 13 -7.85 -3.75 -15.33
CA ARG A 13 -7.00 -3.77 -14.15
C ARG A 13 -5.86 -2.75 -14.31
N MET A 14 -5.83 -1.75 -13.43
CA MET A 14 -4.72 -0.83 -13.29
C MET A 14 -3.41 -1.58 -13.07
N SER A 15 -2.36 -1.18 -13.77
CA SER A 15 -1.02 -1.73 -13.56
C SER A 15 -0.47 -1.36 -12.18
N THR A 16 0.53 -2.11 -11.69
CA THR A 16 1.24 -1.75 -10.45
C THR A 16 1.84 -0.35 -10.57
N GLN A 17 2.46 -0.03 -11.70
CA GLN A 17 3.08 1.29 -11.92
C GLN A 17 2.06 2.44 -11.80
N GLU A 18 0.90 2.33 -12.45
CA GLU A 18 -0.15 3.35 -12.38
C GLU A 18 -0.67 3.55 -10.95
N LEU A 19 -0.85 2.45 -10.20
CA LEU A 19 -1.28 2.53 -8.80
C LEU A 19 -0.24 3.26 -7.94
N LEU A 20 1.04 2.85 -8.02
CA LEU A 20 2.09 3.45 -7.20
C LEU A 20 2.32 4.93 -7.56
N GLN A 21 2.20 5.28 -8.85
CA GLN A 21 2.24 6.67 -9.30
C GLN A 21 1.07 7.49 -8.76
N THR A 22 -0.16 6.95 -8.84
CA THR A 22 -1.37 7.59 -8.31
C THR A 22 -1.25 7.85 -6.80
N ILE A 23 -0.77 6.86 -6.04
CA ILE A 23 -0.53 7.01 -4.60
C ILE A 23 0.47 8.13 -4.35
N ASN A 24 1.60 8.11 -5.05
CA ASN A 24 2.64 9.12 -4.87
C ASN A 24 2.14 10.54 -5.20
N GLU A 25 1.38 10.71 -6.28
CA GLU A 25 0.73 11.99 -6.64
C GLU A 25 -0.20 12.49 -5.52
N LYS A 26 -1.04 11.61 -4.98
CA LYS A 26 -1.93 11.96 -3.86
C LYS A 26 -1.17 12.32 -2.58
N ILE A 27 -0.04 11.67 -2.31
CA ILE A 27 0.83 12.04 -1.20
C ILE A 27 1.44 13.43 -1.40
N GLN A 28 1.84 13.79 -2.62
CA GLN A 28 2.30 15.15 -2.93
C GLN A 28 1.18 16.19 -2.77
N GLU A 29 -0.08 15.82 -3.00
CA GLU A 29 -1.26 16.64 -2.69
C GLU A 29 -1.58 16.74 -1.18
N GLY A 30 -0.81 16.04 -0.33
CA GLY A 30 -0.96 16.07 1.13
C GLY A 30 -1.85 14.99 1.72
N VAL A 31 -2.29 14.00 0.93
CA VAL A 31 -3.04 12.86 1.43
C VAL A 31 -2.14 11.96 2.28
N THR A 32 -2.61 11.61 3.48
CA THR A 32 -1.87 10.75 4.42
C THR A 32 -2.59 9.44 4.75
N GLU A 33 -3.82 9.26 4.28
CA GLU A 33 -4.64 8.08 4.58
C GLU A 33 -5.28 7.55 3.29
N PHE A 34 -5.14 6.25 3.05
CA PHE A 34 -5.56 5.58 1.83
C PHE A 34 -6.40 4.34 2.11
N GLU A 35 -7.46 4.16 1.34
CA GLU A 35 -8.19 2.90 1.21
C GLU A 35 -7.99 2.36 -0.21
N ILE A 36 -7.33 1.21 -0.34
CA ILE A 36 -6.91 0.64 -1.62
C ILE A 36 -7.59 -0.71 -1.83
N GLU A 37 -8.43 -0.79 -2.84
CA GLU A 37 -8.97 -2.04 -3.36
C GLU A 37 -8.12 -2.50 -4.54
N ALA A 38 -7.08 -3.27 -4.20
CA ALA A 38 -6.15 -3.83 -5.16
C ALA A 38 -6.74 -5.08 -5.85
N CYS A 39 -6.05 -5.54 -6.88
CA CYS A 39 -6.26 -6.77 -7.62
C CYS A 39 -4.87 -7.40 -7.88
N GLY A 40 -4.08 -7.61 -6.84
CA GLY A 40 -2.76 -8.23 -6.93
C GLY A 40 -1.64 -7.30 -7.41
N GLN A 41 -1.75 -5.98 -7.28
CA GLN A 41 -0.64 -5.05 -7.54
C GLN A 41 0.42 -5.19 -6.44
N HIS A 42 1.69 -5.14 -6.82
CA HIS A 42 2.82 -5.40 -5.93
C HIS A 42 3.27 -4.12 -5.20
N ASP A 43 4.09 -4.29 -4.16
CA ASP A 43 4.87 -3.21 -3.52
C ASP A 43 4.04 -2.05 -2.91
N ILE A 44 2.73 -2.27 -2.70
CA ILE A 44 1.84 -1.27 -2.10
C ILE A 44 2.27 -1.04 -0.64
N GLY A 45 2.49 0.22 -0.25
CA GLY A 45 2.88 0.60 1.11
C GLY A 45 4.38 0.78 1.34
N GLY A 46 5.21 0.83 0.29
CA GLY A 46 6.67 0.91 0.43
C GLY A 46 7.26 2.28 0.83
N SER A 47 8.58 2.31 1.09
CA SER A 47 9.28 3.44 1.76
C SER A 47 9.47 4.73 0.99
N SER A 48 9.37 4.74 -0.34
CA SER A 48 9.76 5.92 -1.12
C SER A 48 8.82 7.12 -0.94
N TRP A 49 7.71 6.94 -0.20
CA TRP A 49 6.63 7.90 -0.12
C TRP A 49 6.70 8.87 1.07
N SER A 50 7.24 8.46 2.22
CA SER A 50 7.36 9.37 3.38
C SER A 50 8.70 10.10 3.35
N LYS A 51 8.80 11.11 2.48
CA LYS A 51 10.03 11.94 2.37
C LYS A 51 10.26 12.84 3.59
N ASP A 52 9.20 13.21 4.29
CA ASP A 52 9.24 14.18 5.41
C ASP A 52 9.00 13.53 6.78
N GLY A 53 8.98 12.19 6.86
CA GLY A 53 8.58 11.47 8.08
C GLY A 53 7.09 11.63 8.44
N LYS A 54 6.28 12.17 7.52
CA LYS A 54 4.83 12.29 7.72
C LYS A 54 4.20 10.90 7.84
N PRO A 55 3.36 10.66 8.86
CA PRO A 55 2.66 9.40 9.00
C PRO A 55 1.78 9.12 7.79
N LEU A 56 1.88 7.91 7.25
CA LEU A 56 1.05 7.39 6.16
C LEU A 56 0.30 6.15 6.64
N THR A 57 -1.02 6.10 6.40
CA THR A 57 -1.84 4.94 6.73
C THR A 57 -2.47 4.36 5.48
N PHE A 58 -2.33 3.06 5.28
CA PHE A 58 -2.89 2.33 4.15
C PHE A 58 -3.79 1.20 4.65
N TYR A 59 -5.04 1.19 4.21
CA TYR A 59 -5.95 0.05 4.35
C TYR A 59 -6.06 -0.63 2.99
N ILE A 60 -5.63 -1.88 2.87
CA ILE A 60 -5.41 -2.56 1.58
C ILE A 60 -6.21 -3.86 1.54
N LYS A 61 -6.92 -4.10 0.43
CA LYS A 61 -7.53 -5.40 0.10
C LYS A 61 -6.84 -6.00 -1.11
N ASN A 62 -6.68 -7.32 -1.13
CA ASN A 62 -6.15 -8.11 -2.25
C ASN A 62 -4.80 -7.61 -2.82
N PRO A 63 -3.78 -7.35 -1.99
CA PRO A 63 -2.46 -6.95 -2.48
C PRO A 63 -1.78 -8.09 -3.25
N GLY A 64 -0.84 -7.73 -4.11
CA GLY A 64 0.14 -8.66 -4.67
C GLY A 64 1.35 -8.81 -3.76
N GLN A 65 2.44 -9.37 -4.30
CA GLN A 65 3.68 -9.62 -3.54
C GLN A 65 4.25 -8.31 -2.97
N ARG A 66 5.03 -8.44 -1.89
CA ARG A 66 5.83 -7.32 -1.33
C ARG A 66 5.03 -6.16 -0.77
N VAL A 67 3.81 -6.40 -0.31
CA VAL A 67 3.06 -5.37 0.43
C VAL A 67 3.89 -4.88 1.63
N GLY A 68 4.04 -3.57 1.75
CA GLY A 68 4.84 -2.92 2.79
C GLY A 68 6.37 -3.08 2.64
N ALA A 69 6.86 -3.53 1.48
CA ALA A 69 8.28 -3.70 1.28
C ALA A 69 9.07 -2.40 1.49
N MET A 70 10.21 -2.53 2.16
CA MET A 70 11.12 -1.46 2.51
C MET A 70 10.52 -0.38 3.42
N GLY A 71 9.31 -0.55 3.98
CA GLY A 71 8.60 0.50 4.71
C GLY A 71 9.37 1.12 5.89
N THR A 72 9.20 2.42 6.11
CA THR A 72 9.79 3.16 7.25
C THR A 72 8.83 3.28 8.42
N ASP A 73 9.32 3.70 9.59
CA ASP A 73 8.55 3.96 10.81
C ASP A 73 7.38 4.94 10.66
N ALA A 74 7.38 5.74 9.60
CA ALA A 74 6.27 6.61 9.24
C ALA A 74 5.05 5.88 8.64
N ALA A 75 5.17 4.61 8.24
CA ALA A 75 4.08 3.89 7.56
C ALA A 75 3.34 2.92 8.49
N THR A 76 2.01 2.99 8.46
CA THR A 76 1.11 1.95 8.99
C THR A 76 0.32 1.33 7.84
N ILE A 77 0.42 0.02 7.70
CA ILE A 77 -0.20 -0.75 6.62
C ILE A 77 -1.10 -1.80 7.24
N VAL A 78 -2.38 -1.77 6.88
CA VAL A 78 -3.40 -2.70 7.33
C VAL A 78 -3.92 -3.44 6.11
N VAL A 79 -3.62 -4.74 6.01
CA VAL A 79 -4.18 -5.61 4.99
C VAL A 79 -5.47 -6.24 5.54
N GLU A 80 -6.59 -5.89 4.93
CA GLU A 80 -7.92 -6.42 5.20
C GLU A 80 -8.10 -7.76 4.45
N GLY A 81 -7.39 -8.79 4.91
CA GLY A 81 -7.37 -10.13 4.32
C GLY A 81 -5.97 -10.74 4.33
N SER A 82 -5.76 -11.73 3.47
CA SER A 82 -4.44 -12.36 3.28
C SER A 82 -3.54 -11.52 2.36
N ALA A 83 -2.23 -11.69 2.50
CA ALA A 83 -1.24 -11.13 1.59
C ALA A 83 -0.27 -12.23 1.11
N PRO A 84 0.14 -12.20 -0.17
CA PRO A 84 1.07 -13.19 -0.72
C PRO A 84 2.52 -12.85 -0.34
N ALA A 85 3.45 -13.67 -0.84
CA ALA A 85 4.87 -13.68 -0.48
C ALA A 85 5.55 -12.31 -0.34
N ASP A 86 6.58 -12.30 0.52
CA ASP A 86 7.51 -11.20 0.76
C ASP A 86 6.88 -9.99 1.50
N ILE A 87 5.89 -10.24 2.36
CA ILE A 87 5.27 -9.18 3.18
C ILE A 87 6.34 -8.47 4.00
N GLY A 88 6.41 -7.14 3.87
CA GLY A 88 7.40 -6.35 4.60
C GLY A 88 8.84 -6.69 4.26
N TRP A 89 9.13 -7.19 3.06
CA TRP A 89 10.51 -7.44 2.63
C TRP A 89 11.38 -6.19 2.83
N LEU A 90 12.46 -6.31 3.60
CA LEU A 90 13.32 -5.20 4.03
C LEU A 90 12.61 -4.10 4.86
N ASN A 91 11.55 -4.43 5.59
CA ASN A 91 10.87 -3.49 6.49
C ASN A 91 11.88 -2.85 7.48
N ALA A 92 11.95 -1.52 7.46
CA ALA A 92 12.87 -0.70 8.23
C ALA A 92 12.18 0.06 9.39
N GLY A 93 10.93 -0.27 9.70
CA GLY A 93 10.21 0.29 10.85
C GLY A 93 8.70 0.41 10.69
N ALA A 94 8.17 0.14 9.49
CA ALA A 94 6.74 0.22 9.24
C ALA A 94 5.96 -0.77 10.11
N LYS A 95 4.77 -0.34 10.55
CA LYS A 95 3.80 -1.19 11.21
C LYS A 95 2.95 -1.88 10.17
N ILE A 96 3.07 -3.20 10.04
CA ILE A 96 2.30 -4.00 9.08
C ILE A 96 1.35 -4.93 9.84
N ILE A 97 0.05 -4.82 9.59
CA ILE A 97 -1.01 -5.62 10.20
C ILE A 97 -1.70 -6.40 9.08
N VAL A 98 -1.64 -7.72 9.12
CA VAL A 98 -2.34 -8.59 8.18
C VAL A 98 -3.45 -9.30 8.93
N LYS A 99 -4.70 -9.15 8.47
CA LYS A 99 -5.89 -9.74 9.13
C LYS A 99 -6.29 -11.11 8.58
N GLY A 100 -5.49 -11.68 7.70
CA GLY A 100 -5.60 -13.04 7.19
C GLY A 100 -4.25 -13.75 7.24
N ASP A 101 -4.02 -14.64 6.27
CA ASP A 101 -2.77 -15.37 6.16
C ASP A 101 -1.66 -14.52 5.51
N GLY A 102 -0.44 -14.70 5.97
CA GLY A 102 0.75 -14.07 5.40
C GLY A 102 1.64 -15.07 4.70
N GLY A 103 2.07 -14.73 3.47
CA GLY A 103 3.07 -15.47 2.70
C GLY A 103 4.49 -14.93 2.85
#